data_AF-A0A1X6ZL60-F1
#
_entry.id   AF-A0A1X6ZL60-F1
#
_cell.length_a   1.000
_cell.length_b   1.000
_cell.length_c   1.000
_cell.angle_alpha   90.00
_cell.angle_beta   90.00
_cell.angle_gamma   90.00
#
_symmetry.space_group_name_H-M   'P 1'
#
loop_
_entity.id
_entity.type
_entity.pdbx_description
1 polymer ?
#
loop_
_entity_poly.entity_id
_entity_poly.type
_entity_poly.pdbx_seq_one_letter_code
_entity_poly.pdbx_strand_id
1 'polypeptide(L)'
;MVWQAELGCRVQGGGTSEPHPDADAVVDALAQLPEGIGGWRIALVTADLCRAGETLGWGSNLAPQVQPIDWKQTKHGRSAVTATCGKARYTSRGKVREVDLRCCPITIENHPRDQARARRDYLLWWSALTELRDTFRIYGGLTAHQVTGALPPMKPWEAKRAARAA
;
A
#
# COMPACT_ATOMS: atom_id res chain seq x y z
N MET A 1 -1.79 16.84 0.78
CA MET A 1 -2.55 18.02 1.24
C MET A 1 -2.70 17.90 2.75
N VAL A 2 -1.98 18.70 3.53
CA VAL A 2 -2.18 18.80 4.98
C VAL A 2 -3.37 19.71 5.23
N TRP A 3 -4.31 19.29 6.07
CA TRP A 3 -5.53 20.04 6.36
C TRP A 3 -5.20 21.16 7.34
N GLN A 4 -5.50 22.41 6.96
CA GLN A 4 -5.20 23.62 7.76
C GLN A 4 -5.76 23.59 9.19
N ALA A 5 -6.76 22.73 9.46
CA ALA A 5 -7.41 22.61 10.76
C ALA A 5 -6.51 21.98 11.85
N GLU A 6 -5.49 21.20 11.52
CA GLU A 6 -4.62 20.56 12.53
C GLU A 6 -3.54 21.48 13.11
N LEU A 7 -3.19 22.57 12.42
CA LEU A 7 -2.04 23.40 12.78
C LEU A 7 -2.31 24.37 13.93
N GLY A 8 -3.58 24.59 14.31
CA GLY A 8 -3.96 25.50 15.40
C GLY A 8 -3.58 26.98 15.17
N CYS A 9 -3.03 27.31 14.00
CA CYS A 9 -2.55 28.63 13.63
C CYS A 9 -2.91 28.95 12.18
N ARG A 10 -3.11 30.24 11.89
CA ARG A 10 -3.36 30.72 10.54
C ARG A 10 -2.02 30.75 9.80
N VAL A 11 -1.85 29.91 8.79
CA VAL A 11 -0.71 30.01 7.87
C VAL A 11 -0.73 31.41 7.26
N GLN A 12 0.20 32.28 7.65
CA GLN A 12 0.41 33.55 6.95
C GLN A 12 1.10 33.23 5.63
N GLY A 13 0.32 33.20 4.54
CA GLY A 13 0.80 32.95 3.19
C GLY A 13 0.50 34.12 2.27
N GLY A 14 1.50 34.55 1.51
CA GLY A 14 1.40 35.62 0.52
C GLY A 14 2.67 35.81 -0.33
N GLY A 15 3.80 35.20 0.05
CA GLY A 15 5.03 35.17 -0.73
C GLY A 15 5.47 33.75 -1.06
N THR A 16 6.24 33.60 -2.14
CA THR A 16 7.00 32.41 -2.50
C THR A 16 8.47 32.65 -2.17
N SER A 17 9.09 31.75 -1.43
CA SER A 17 10.54 31.71 -1.25
C SER A 17 11.16 30.71 -2.22
N GLU A 18 12.34 31.01 -2.76
CA GLU A 18 13.08 30.05 -3.57
C GLU A 18 13.39 28.78 -2.78
N PRO A 19 13.31 27.60 -3.42
CA PRO A 19 13.74 26.34 -2.80
C PRO A 19 15.21 26.42 -2.37
N HIS A 20 15.56 25.63 -1.35
CA HIS A 20 16.97 25.45 -1.00
C HIS A 20 17.66 24.65 -2.12
N PRO A 21 18.92 24.96 -2.52
CA PRO A 21 19.63 24.22 -3.57
C PRO A 21 19.68 22.70 -3.36
N ASP A 22 19.88 22.25 -2.11
CA ASP A 22 19.82 20.83 -1.77
C ASP A 22 18.45 20.18 -2.08
N ALA A 23 17.35 20.94 -1.98
CA ALA A 23 16.01 20.44 -2.31
C ALA A 23 15.86 20.23 -3.83
N ASP A 24 16.37 21.15 -4.64
CA ASP A 24 16.41 21.00 -6.09
C ASP A 24 17.27 19.79 -6.50
N ALA A 25 18.43 19.61 -5.86
CA ALA A 25 19.27 18.43 -6.08
C ALA A 25 18.55 17.11 -5.79
N VAL A 26 17.73 17.05 -4.73
CA VAL A 26 16.89 15.88 -4.40
C VAL A 26 15.82 15.65 -5.46
N VAL A 27 15.17 16.72 -5.93
CA VAL A 27 14.15 16.63 -6.98
C VAL A 27 14.77 16.14 -8.30
N ASP A 28 15.92 16.68 -8.69
CA ASP A 28 16.64 16.27 -9.91
C ASP A 28 17.09 14.82 -9.85
N ALA A 29 17.60 14.36 -8.71
CA ALA A 29 18.00 12.97 -8.52
C ALA A 29 16.80 12.01 -8.60
N LEU A 30 15.65 12.42 -8.02
CA LEU A 30 14.40 11.67 -8.14
C LEU A 30 13.91 11.61 -9.59
N ALA A 31 13.98 12.72 -10.33
CA ALA A 31 13.57 12.79 -11.72
C ALA A 31 14.44 11.93 -12.65
N GLN A 32 15.70 11.70 -12.29
CA GLN A 32 16.67 10.90 -13.05
C GLN A 32 16.77 9.43 -12.58
N LEU A 33 15.83 8.96 -11.74
CA LEU A 33 15.82 7.57 -11.31
C LEU A 33 15.78 6.61 -12.53
N PRO A 34 16.66 5.60 -12.58
CA PRO A 34 16.64 4.62 -13.67
C PRO A 34 15.33 3.83 -13.71
N GLU A 35 14.86 3.51 -14.92
CA GLU A 35 13.65 2.69 -15.12
C GLU A 35 13.77 1.29 -14.48
N GLY A 36 14.98 0.72 -14.46
CA GLY A 36 15.27 -0.56 -13.81
C GLY A 36 15.01 -0.57 -12.30
N ILE A 37 14.99 0.61 -11.67
CA ILE A 37 14.75 0.81 -10.23
C ILE A 37 13.38 1.49 -10.01
N GLY A 38 12.57 1.59 -11.08
CA GLY A 38 11.17 2.01 -11.05
C GLY A 38 10.89 3.45 -11.50
N GLY A 39 11.93 4.18 -11.92
CA GLY A 39 11.81 5.43 -12.66
C GLY A 39 10.86 6.47 -12.07
N TRP A 40 10.15 7.17 -12.95
CA TRP A 40 9.23 8.25 -12.58
C TRP A 40 8.13 7.80 -11.60
N ARG A 41 7.63 6.57 -11.76
CA ARG A 41 6.58 6.03 -10.88
C ARG A 41 7.06 5.96 -9.44
N ILE A 42 8.27 5.46 -9.21
CA ILE A 42 8.84 5.38 -7.85
C ILE A 42 9.22 6.78 -7.34
N ALA A 43 9.66 7.69 -8.22
CA ALA A 43 9.91 9.08 -7.85
C ALA A 43 8.66 9.76 -7.26
N LEU A 44 7.51 9.65 -7.94
CA LEU A 44 6.24 10.20 -7.47
C LEU A 44 5.79 9.60 -6.14
N VAL A 45 5.81 8.27 -6.04
CA VAL A 45 5.44 7.56 -4.80
C VAL A 45 6.33 8.00 -3.64
N THR A 46 7.63 8.16 -3.89
CA THR A 46 8.58 8.60 -2.87
C THR A 46 8.29 10.04 -2.43
N ALA A 47 8.03 10.95 -3.38
CA ALA A 47 7.67 12.32 -3.05
C ALA A 47 6.39 12.40 -2.19
N ASP A 48 5.37 11.59 -2.50
CA ASP A 48 4.14 11.54 -1.71
C ASP A 48 4.35 10.96 -0.31
N LEU A 49 5.14 9.89 -0.19
CA LEU A 49 5.52 9.32 1.10
C LEU A 49 6.32 10.30 1.96
N CYS A 50 7.27 11.03 1.37
CA CYS A 50 8.03 12.07 2.08
C CYS A 50 7.12 13.19 2.60
N ARG A 51 6.13 13.63 1.80
CA ARG A 51 5.13 14.62 2.24
C ARG A 51 4.24 14.11 3.36
N ALA A 52 3.93 12.82 3.37
CA ALA A 52 3.14 12.17 4.41
C ALA A 52 3.95 11.80 5.66
N GLY A 53 5.28 11.78 5.59
CA GLY A 53 6.13 11.23 6.65
C GLY A 53 6.00 9.71 6.81
N GLU A 54 5.64 9.02 5.73
CA GLU A 54 5.33 7.58 5.73
C GLU A 54 6.38 6.75 4.96
N THR A 55 6.30 5.43 5.13
CA THR A 55 7.07 4.45 4.35
C THR A 55 6.15 3.60 3.51
N LEU A 56 6.63 3.10 2.36
CA LEU A 56 5.80 2.29 1.49
C LEU A 56 5.29 1.03 2.22
N GLY A 57 3.99 0.78 2.12
CA GLY A 57 3.38 -0.44 2.64
C GLY A 57 3.89 -1.68 1.90
N TRP A 58 4.30 -2.70 2.65
CA TRP A 58 4.78 -3.98 2.12
C TRP A 58 3.72 -5.10 2.18
N GLY A 59 2.47 -4.73 2.46
CA GLY A 59 1.34 -5.64 2.62
C GLY A 59 1.13 -6.10 4.07
N SER A 60 0.19 -7.04 4.24
CA SER A 60 -0.17 -7.63 5.53
C SER A 60 0.64 -8.91 5.81
N ASN A 61 0.86 -9.20 7.09
CA ASN A 61 1.38 -10.50 7.57
C ASN A 61 0.26 -11.45 8.02
N LEU A 62 -0.99 -11.09 7.77
CA LEU A 62 -2.12 -11.96 8.03
C LEU A 62 -2.18 -13.06 6.96
N ALA A 63 -2.62 -14.25 7.37
CA ALA A 63 -2.98 -15.28 6.41
C ALA A 63 -4.16 -14.81 5.54
N PRO A 64 -4.34 -15.36 4.33
CA PRO A 64 -5.50 -15.05 3.51
C PRO A 64 -6.78 -15.33 4.30
N GLN A 65 -7.72 -14.40 4.28
CA GLN A 65 -8.98 -14.51 5.00
C GLN A 65 -10.13 -14.54 4.00
N VAL A 66 -10.93 -15.60 4.07
CA VAL A 66 -12.17 -15.71 3.31
C VAL A 66 -13.28 -15.07 4.12
N GLN A 67 -13.86 -14.01 3.61
CA GLN A 67 -14.96 -13.30 4.26
C GLN A 67 -16.16 -13.22 3.32
N PRO A 68 -17.41 -13.24 3.84
CA PRO A 68 -18.57 -12.87 3.04
C PRO A 68 -18.41 -11.46 2.48
N ILE A 69 -18.88 -11.23 1.25
CA ILE A 69 -18.87 -9.87 0.67
C ILE A 69 -19.68 -8.90 1.54
N ASP A 70 -20.76 -9.38 2.14
CA ASP A 70 -21.62 -8.56 2.98
C ASP A 70 -22.38 -9.38 4.03
N TRP A 71 -22.85 -8.70 5.06
CA TRP A 71 -23.61 -9.25 6.17
C TRP A 71 -24.94 -8.55 6.32
N LYS A 72 -26.01 -9.32 6.53
CA LYS A 72 -27.34 -8.80 6.87
C LYS A 72 -27.68 -9.10 8.33
N GLN A 73 -28.38 -8.17 8.98
CA GLN A 73 -28.93 -8.38 10.30
C GLN A 73 -30.36 -8.94 10.19
N THR A 74 -30.67 -9.97 10.95
CA THR A 74 -32.01 -10.56 11.04
C THR A 74 -32.43 -10.72 12.49
N LYS A 75 -33.70 -11.08 12.74
CA LYS A 75 -34.19 -11.41 14.09
C LYS A 75 -33.45 -12.58 14.76
N HIS A 76 -32.73 -13.39 13.99
CA HIS A 76 -31.91 -14.51 14.47
C HIS A 76 -30.42 -14.16 14.57
N GLY A 77 -30.07 -12.87 14.45
CA GLY A 77 -28.70 -12.39 14.48
C GLY A 77 -28.14 -12.10 13.09
N ARG A 78 -26.81 -11.94 13.06
CA ARG A 78 -26.05 -11.55 11.86
C ARG A 78 -25.84 -12.77 10.96
N SER A 79 -26.14 -12.63 9.68
CA SER A 79 -26.03 -13.70 8.68
C SER A 79 -25.37 -13.17 7.42
N ALA A 80 -24.60 -14.00 6.73
CA ALA A 80 -24.01 -13.61 5.45
C ALA A 80 -25.08 -13.37 4.38
N VAL A 81 -24.82 -12.43 3.47
CA VAL A 81 -25.67 -12.23 2.29
C VAL A 81 -25.59 -13.46 1.39
N THR A 82 -26.72 -13.80 0.74
CA THR A 82 -26.82 -14.93 -0.17
C THR A 82 -27.26 -14.43 -1.54
N ALA A 83 -26.62 -14.91 -2.60
CA ALA A 83 -26.96 -14.61 -4.00
C ALA A 83 -27.38 -15.89 -4.73
N THR A 84 -28.17 -15.76 -5.81
CA THR A 84 -28.52 -16.90 -6.66
C THR A 84 -27.33 -17.24 -7.57
N CYS A 85 -26.79 -18.45 -7.45
CA CYS A 85 -25.65 -18.94 -8.27
C CYS A 85 -26.07 -19.77 -9.47
N GLY A 86 -27.36 -20.02 -9.64
CA GLY A 86 -27.90 -20.78 -10.75
C GLY A 86 -29.25 -21.40 -10.41
N LYS A 87 -29.73 -22.26 -11.28
CA LYS A 87 -30.99 -22.98 -11.10
C LYS A 87 -30.77 -24.46 -11.27
N ALA A 88 -31.34 -25.26 -10.37
CA ALA A 88 -31.35 -26.70 -10.47
C ALA A 88 -32.75 -27.18 -10.84
N ARG A 89 -32.84 -28.08 -11.83
CA ARG A 89 -34.05 -28.83 -12.14
C ARG A 89 -33.97 -30.23 -11.54
N TYR A 90 -35.00 -30.62 -10.82
CA TYR A 90 -35.13 -31.97 -10.28
C TYR A 90 -36.57 -32.46 -10.38
N THR A 91 -36.75 -33.78 -10.54
CA THR A 91 -38.08 -34.39 -10.57
C THR A 91 -38.46 -34.83 -9.16
N SER A 92 -39.61 -34.39 -8.68
CA SER A 92 -40.16 -34.81 -7.39
C SER A 92 -41.65 -35.10 -7.54
N ARG A 93 -42.07 -36.30 -7.10
CA ARG A 93 -43.45 -36.79 -7.22
C ARG A 93 -43.98 -36.70 -8.67
N GLY A 94 -43.17 -37.09 -9.64
CA GLY A 94 -43.52 -37.09 -11.07
C GLY A 94 -43.60 -35.72 -11.76
N LYS A 95 -43.30 -34.62 -11.05
CA LYS A 95 -43.27 -33.26 -11.62
C LYS A 95 -41.85 -32.71 -11.63
N VAL A 96 -41.45 -32.10 -12.74
CA VAL A 96 -40.19 -31.35 -12.84
C VAL A 96 -40.35 -30.04 -12.10
N ARG A 97 -39.43 -29.76 -11.17
CA ARG A 97 -39.37 -28.52 -10.40
C ARG A 97 -38.04 -27.84 -10.66
N GLU A 98 -38.07 -26.52 -10.76
CA GLU A 98 -36.88 -25.68 -10.85
C GLU A 98 -36.73 -24.92 -9.52
N VAL A 99 -35.51 -24.91 -8.96
CA VAL A 99 -35.19 -24.20 -7.71
C VAL A 99 -33.92 -23.38 -7.89
N ASP A 100 -33.92 -22.18 -7.31
CA ASP A 100 -32.75 -21.33 -7.26
C ASP A 100 -31.71 -21.91 -6.30
N LEU A 101 -30.50 -22.13 -6.82
CA LEU A 101 -29.33 -22.44 -6.01
C LEU A 101 -28.82 -21.15 -5.39
N ARG A 102 -28.63 -21.16 -4.07
CA ARG A 102 -28.13 -20.00 -3.32
C ARG A 102 -26.70 -20.25 -2.85
N CYS A 103 -25.82 -19.27 -3.07
CA CYS A 103 -24.46 -19.25 -2.55
C CYS A 103 -24.21 -18.03 -1.67
N CYS A 104 -23.18 -18.08 -0.84
CA CYS A 104 -22.63 -16.92 -0.17
C CYS A 104 -21.49 -16.37 -1.03
N PRO A 105 -21.61 -15.17 -1.63
CA PRO A 105 -20.48 -14.56 -2.31
C PRO A 105 -19.40 -14.20 -1.28
N ILE A 106 -18.14 -14.44 -1.63
CA ILE A 106 -16.99 -14.22 -0.75
C ILE A 106 -16.00 -13.23 -1.37
N THR A 107 -15.26 -12.55 -0.51
CA THR A 107 -14.02 -11.83 -0.83
C THR A 107 -12.86 -12.51 -0.11
N ILE A 108 -11.67 -12.47 -0.73
CA ILE A 108 -10.44 -12.97 -0.12
C ILE A 108 -9.57 -11.78 0.21
N GLU A 109 -9.49 -11.45 1.49
CA GLU A 109 -8.56 -10.45 1.99
C GLU A 109 -7.16 -11.06 2.15
N ASN A 110 -6.14 -10.19 2.12
CA ASN A 110 -4.74 -10.58 2.32
C ASN A 110 -4.28 -11.66 1.33
N HIS A 111 -4.81 -11.62 0.09
CA HIS A 111 -4.53 -12.63 -0.92
C HIS A 111 -3.00 -12.75 -1.16
N PRO A 112 -2.42 -13.97 -1.26
CA PRO A 112 -0.97 -14.14 -1.36
C PRO A 112 -0.34 -13.41 -2.54
N ARG A 113 -1.08 -13.31 -3.65
CA ARG A 113 -0.68 -12.56 -4.85
C ARG A 113 -0.48 -11.07 -4.57
N ASP A 114 -1.37 -10.47 -3.80
CA ASP A 114 -1.33 -9.04 -3.47
C ASP A 114 -0.20 -8.76 -2.47
N GLN A 115 0.00 -9.66 -1.50
CA GLN A 115 1.16 -9.59 -0.61
C GLN A 115 2.47 -9.69 -1.38
N ALA A 116 2.59 -10.64 -2.32
CA ALA A 116 3.79 -10.80 -3.15
C ALA A 116 4.03 -9.60 -4.07
N ARG A 117 2.96 -8.95 -4.56
CA ARG A 117 3.07 -7.69 -5.29
C ARG A 117 3.57 -6.56 -4.38
N ALA A 118 2.95 -6.35 -3.23
CA ALA A 118 3.35 -5.30 -2.29
C ALA A 118 4.80 -5.46 -1.82
N ARG A 119 5.28 -6.69 -1.60
CA ARG A 119 6.69 -6.95 -1.27
C ARG A 119 7.64 -6.62 -2.41
N ARG A 120 7.27 -6.91 -3.66
CA ARG A 120 8.08 -6.54 -4.84
C ARG A 120 8.13 -5.02 -5.01
N ASP A 121 6.99 -4.36 -4.87
CA ASP A 121 6.90 -2.90 -4.96
C ASP A 121 7.72 -2.23 -3.83
N TYR A 122 7.68 -2.79 -2.63
CA TYR A 122 8.53 -2.37 -1.50
C TYR A 122 10.02 -2.52 -1.81
N LEU A 123 10.45 -3.68 -2.33
CA LEU A 123 11.86 -3.90 -2.64
C LEU A 123 12.36 -2.97 -3.74
N LEU A 124 11.51 -2.67 -4.73
CA LEU A 124 11.85 -1.72 -5.79
C LEU A 124 12.00 -0.29 -5.24
N TRP A 125 11.07 0.15 -4.40
CA TRP A 125 11.17 1.42 -3.68
C TRP A 125 12.41 1.48 -2.78
N TRP A 126 12.70 0.40 -2.06
CA TRP A 126 13.87 0.30 -1.19
C TRP A 126 15.18 0.38 -2.00
N SER A 127 15.24 -0.25 -3.18
CA SER A 127 16.39 -0.11 -4.07
C SER A 127 16.55 1.32 -4.60
N ALA A 128 15.46 2.04 -4.87
CA ALA A 128 15.54 3.44 -5.29
C ALA A 128 16.06 4.34 -4.17
N LEU A 129 15.61 4.14 -2.94
CA LEU A 129 16.16 4.86 -1.78
C LEU A 129 17.65 4.58 -1.57
N THR A 130 18.05 3.32 -1.79
CA THR A 130 19.46 2.92 -1.69
C THR A 130 20.30 3.60 -2.76
N GLU A 131 19.83 3.62 -4.01
CA GLU A 131 20.49 4.30 -5.12
C GLU A 131 20.64 5.80 -4.84
N LEU A 132 19.57 6.47 -4.40
CA LEU A 132 19.60 7.89 -4.03
C LEU A 132 20.58 8.15 -2.89
N ARG A 133 20.52 7.35 -1.83
CA ARG A 133 21.43 7.48 -0.69
C ARG A 133 22.88 7.35 -1.14
N ASP A 134 23.20 6.33 -1.91
CA ASP A 134 24.58 6.06 -2.33
C ASP A 134 25.07 7.12 -3.32
N THR A 135 24.20 7.57 -4.23
CA THR A 135 24.47 8.71 -5.12
C THR A 135 24.80 9.98 -4.35
N PHE A 136 23.98 10.37 -3.38
CA PHE A 136 24.23 11.57 -2.59
C PHE A 136 25.46 11.46 -1.69
N ARG A 137 25.76 10.27 -1.17
CA ARG A 137 26.96 10.03 -0.36
C ARG A 137 28.24 10.06 -1.20
N ILE A 138 28.19 9.60 -2.45
CA ILE A 138 29.30 9.67 -3.40
C ILE A 138 29.49 11.12 -3.87
N TYR A 139 28.40 11.79 -4.22
CA TYR A 139 28.42 13.18 -4.68
C TYR A 139 28.96 14.13 -3.61
N GLY A 140 28.50 14.00 -2.37
CA GLY A 140 28.98 14.77 -1.22
C GLY A 140 28.75 16.28 -1.30
N GLY A 141 28.06 16.79 -2.32
CA GLY A 141 27.84 18.21 -2.58
C GLY A 141 26.56 18.81 -1.99
N LEU A 142 25.91 18.12 -1.05
CA LEU A 142 24.82 18.73 -0.29
C LEU A 142 25.40 19.71 0.73
N THR A 143 24.88 20.93 0.74
CA THR A 143 25.46 22.07 1.43
C THR A 143 24.96 22.22 2.87
N ALA A 144 23.68 21.92 3.10
CA ALA A 144 23.02 22.03 4.40
C ALA A 144 22.67 20.67 5.02
N HIS A 145 22.63 19.62 4.21
CA HIS A 145 22.19 18.29 4.65
C HIS A 145 23.27 17.22 4.50
N GLN A 146 23.38 16.34 5.51
CA GLN A 146 24.23 15.16 5.46
C GLN A 146 23.36 13.90 5.30
N VAL A 147 23.64 13.09 4.28
CA VAL A 147 22.96 11.81 4.08
C VAL A 147 23.60 10.74 4.95
N THR A 148 22.80 10.19 5.86
CA THR A 148 23.23 9.10 6.75
C THR A 148 23.14 7.74 6.07
N GLY A 149 23.70 6.71 6.70
CA GLY A 149 23.56 5.31 6.25
C GLY A 149 22.19 4.69 6.56
N ALA A 150 21.34 5.37 7.32
CA ALA A 150 20.09 4.82 7.80
C ALA A 150 19.09 4.62 6.65
N LEU A 151 18.52 3.41 6.58
CA LEU A 151 17.43 3.07 5.68
C LEU A 151 16.35 2.31 6.46
N PRO A 152 15.10 2.32 5.97
CA PRO A 152 14.10 1.38 6.42
C PRO A 152 14.61 -0.07 6.32
N PRO A 153 14.11 -0.99 7.17
CA PRO A 153 14.49 -2.40 7.07
C PRO A 153 14.21 -2.94 5.66
N MET A 154 15.13 -3.71 5.09
CA MET A 154 14.99 -4.26 3.72
C MET A 154 13.83 -5.25 3.61
N LYS A 155 13.59 -6.04 4.66
CA LYS A 155 12.53 -7.07 4.71
C LYS A 155 11.74 -6.99 6.01
N PRO A 156 10.91 -5.94 6.20
CA PRO A 156 10.17 -5.70 7.45
C PRO A 156 9.22 -6.86 7.81
N TRP A 157 8.73 -7.61 6.82
CA TRP A 157 7.87 -8.76 7.04
C TRP A 157 8.59 -9.93 7.73
N GLU A 158 9.91 -10.04 7.66
CA GLU A 158 10.67 -11.10 8.35
C GLU A 158 10.77 -10.83 9.86
N ALA A 159 11.06 -9.58 10.25
CA ALA A 159 11.12 -9.18 11.66
C ALA A 159 9.79 -9.38 12.39
N LYS A 160 8.65 -9.05 11.75
CA LYS A 160 7.32 -9.31 12.32
C LYS A 160 6.93 -10.79 12.35
N ARG A 161 7.54 -11.66 11.52
CA ARG A 161 7.32 -13.12 11.62
C ARG A 161 8.01 -13.70 12.86
N ALA A 162 9.20 -13.23 13.18
CA ALA A 162 9.93 -13.65 14.38
C ALA A 162 9.14 -13.29 15.66
N ALA A 163 8.55 -12.10 15.73
CA ALA A 163 7.73 -11.67 16.87
C ALA A 163 6.40 -12.44 17.06
N ARG A 164 5.93 -13.20 16.06
CA ARG A 164 4.71 -14.02 16.14
C ARG A 164 5.01 -15.50 16.45
N ALA A 165 6.27 -15.90 16.34
CA ALA A 165 6.75 -17.26 16.59
C ALA A 165 7.41 -17.44 17.98
N ALA A 166 7.61 -16.34 18.71
CA ALA A 166 8.02 -16.30 20.11
C ALA A 166 6.78 -16.14 21.00
#